data_AF-A0A6A4NW18-F1
#
_entry.id   AF-A0A6A4NW18-F1
#
_cell.length_a   1.000
_cell.length_b   1.000
_cell.length_c   1.000
_cell.angle_alpha   90.00
_cell.angle_beta   90.00
_cell.angle_gamma   90.00
#
_symmetry.space_group_name_H-M   'P 1'
#
loop_
_entity.id
_entity.type
_entity.pdbx_description
1 polymer ?
#
loop_
_entity_poly.entity_id
_entity_poly.type
_entity_poly.pdbx_seq_one_letter_code
_entity_poly.pdbx_strand_id
1 'polypeptide(L)'
;MASALATLLKSSPILDKSEWVKGQTLRQVSAVSVARCNSANLSALTIRAGSYADELVKTAKTVASPGRGILAMDESNATAGKRLASIGLENTEANRQAYRTLLVTAPGLGQYISGAILFEETLYQSTVDGRKIVDVLVEQNIVPGIKVDKVGHAELNSSVPLTYFPM
;
A
#
# COMPACT_ATOMS: atom_id res chain seq x y z
N MET A 1 51.43 9.56 -12.32
CA MET A 1 51.48 9.84 -13.77
C MET A 1 50.86 8.65 -14.49
N ALA A 2 49.74 8.90 -15.22
CA ALA A 2 48.96 8.00 -16.09
C ALA A 2 48.25 6.77 -15.43
N SER A 3 46.98 6.37 -15.63
CA SER A 3 45.82 6.63 -16.53
C SER A 3 45.38 5.32 -17.23
N ALA A 4 44.06 5.17 -17.44
CA ALA A 4 43.27 4.19 -18.22
C ALA A 4 43.05 2.79 -17.60
N LEU A 5 41.85 2.23 -17.38
CA LEU A 5 40.51 2.22 -18.01
C LEU A 5 40.38 1.25 -19.21
N ALA A 6 39.67 0.13 -19.01
CA ALA A 6 38.94 -0.60 -20.05
C ALA A 6 37.96 -1.62 -19.45
N THR A 7 36.67 -1.35 -19.65
CA THR A 7 35.50 -2.16 -19.28
C THR A 7 35.23 -3.21 -20.37
N LEU A 8 35.01 -4.48 -20.01
CA LEU A 8 34.66 -5.54 -20.96
C LEU A 8 33.14 -5.77 -20.98
N LEU A 9 32.47 -5.21 -21.98
CA LEU A 9 31.06 -5.43 -22.30
C LEU A 9 30.88 -6.79 -23.00
N LYS A 10 29.96 -7.63 -22.51
CA LYS A 10 29.38 -8.74 -23.28
C LYS A 10 27.88 -8.51 -23.42
N SER A 11 27.45 -8.37 -24.67
CA SER A 11 26.08 -8.17 -25.14
C SER A 11 25.25 -9.45 -25.06
N SER A 12 24.03 -9.37 -24.55
CA SER A 12 23.01 -10.42 -24.63
C SER A 12 22.21 -10.32 -25.94
N PRO A 13 21.70 -11.43 -26.51
CA PRO A 13 21.08 -11.45 -27.83
C PRO A 13 19.65 -10.88 -27.84
N ILE A 14 19.34 -10.22 -28.96
CA ILE A 14 18.06 -9.64 -29.35
C ILE A 14 17.11 -10.77 -29.77
N LEU A 15 15.91 -10.81 -29.18
CA LEU A 15 14.84 -11.75 -29.55
C LEU A 15 13.98 -11.12 -30.65
N ASP A 16 13.97 -11.76 -31.82
CA ASP A 16 13.25 -11.34 -33.03
C ASP A 16 11.75 -11.63 -32.95
N LYS A 17 10.93 -10.74 -33.53
CA LYS A 17 9.48 -10.61 -33.32
C LYS A 17 8.63 -11.27 -34.43
N SER A 18 9.19 -12.23 -35.17
CA SER A 18 8.66 -12.65 -36.48
C SER A 18 8.15 -14.10 -36.59
N GLU A 19 8.15 -14.90 -35.52
CA GLU A 19 7.69 -16.31 -35.57
C GLU A 19 6.24 -16.53 -35.10
N TRP A 20 5.31 -15.62 -35.41
CA TRP A 20 3.88 -15.82 -35.12
C TRP A 20 2.98 -15.74 -36.35
N VAL A 21 3.46 -16.24 -37.50
CA VAL A 21 2.60 -16.48 -38.66
C VAL A 21 3.03 -17.77 -39.35
N LYS A 22 2.43 -18.90 -38.95
CA LYS A 22 2.25 -20.08 -39.82
C LYS A 22 1.22 -21.06 -39.23
N GLY A 23 0.00 -20.93 -39.76
CA GLY A 23 -1.02 -21.95 -40.03
C GLY A 23 -1.20 -23.14 -39.08
N GLN A 24 -2.38 -23.22 -38.46
CA GLN A 24 -3.06 -24.49 -38.22
C GLN A 24 -4.55 -24.40 -38.59
N THR A 25 -4.97 -25.48 -39.25
CA THR A 25 -6.15 -25.70 -40.07
C THR A 25 -7.44 -25.88 -39.25
N LEU A 26 -8.55 -25.34 -39.78
CA LEU A 26 -9.92 -25.59 -39.34
C LEU A 26 -10.21 -27.09 -39.14
N ARG A 27 -10.49 -27.49 -37.89
CA ARG A 27 -11.30 -28.66 -37.58
C ARG A 27 -12.46 -28.24 -36.69
N GLN A 28 -13.66 -28.40 -37.24
CA GLN A 28 -14.93 -28.32 -36.55
C GLN A 28 -14.95 -29.36 -35.42
N VAL A 29 -15.21 -28.95 -34.18
CA VAL A 29 -15.51 -29.86 -33.08
C VAL A 29 -16.89 -29.53 -32.54
N SER A 30 -17.75 -30.54 -32.62
CA SER A 30 -19.15 -30.56 -32.24
C SER A 30 -19.38 -30.20 -30.76
N ALA A 31 -20.59 -29.67 -30.51
CA ALA A 31 -21.08 -29.12 -29.25
C ALA A 31 -20.61 -29.87 -27.98
N VAL A 32 -19.80 -29.18 -27.16
CA VAL A 32 -19.63 -29.51 -25.75
C VAL A 32 -20.82 -28.90 -25.01
N SER A 33 -21.64 -29.74 -24.40
CA SER A 33 -22.72 -29.33 -23.51
C SER A 33 -22.17 -28.45 -22.41
N VAL A 34 -22.48 -27.15 -22.47
CA VAL A 34 -22.26 -26.23 -21.34
C VAL A 34 -23.16 -26.72 -20.22
N ALA A 35 -22.58 -27.34 -19.21
CA ALA A 35 -23.25 -27.52 -17.93
C ALA A 35 -23.58 -26.11 -17.42
N ARG A 36 -24.85 -25.72 -17.55
CA ARG A 36 -25.39 -24.56 -16.86
C ARG A 36 -25.21 -24.81 -15.38
N CYS A 37 -24.19 -24.22 -14.77
CA CYS A 37 -24.22 -23.99 -13.35
C CYS A 37 -25.46 -23.11 -13.11
N ASN A 38 -26.46 -23.67 -12.43
CA ASN A 38 -27.49 -22.84 -11.83
C ASN A 38 -26.74 -21.88 -10.90
N SER A 39 -26.75 -20.58 -11.23
CA SER A 39 -26.44 -19.52 -10.29
C SER A 39 -27.42 -19.67 -9.15
N ALA A 40 -27.04 -20.43 -8.13
CA ALA A 40 -27.67 -20.34 -6.83
C ALA A 40 -27.65 -18.86 -6.44
N ASN A 41 -28.79 -18.37 -5.96
CA ASN A 41 -28.96 -17.02 -5.41
C ASN A 41 -27.83 -16.72 -4.42
N LEU A 42 -26.75 -16.11 -4.90
CA LEU A 42 -25.90 -15.28 -4.08
C LEU A 42 -26.73 -14.03 -3.86
N SER A 43 -27.40 -13.95 -2.71
CA SER A 43 -27.89 -12.67 -2.21
C SER A 43 -26.68 -11.77 -2.05
N ALA A 44 -26.35 -11.02 -3.09
CA ALA A 44 -25.25 -10.08 -3.08
C ALA A 44 -25.57 -9.05 -1.99
N LEU A 45 -24.89 -9.17 -0.85
CA LEU A 45 -25.00 -8.23 0.25
C LEU A 45 -24.59 -6.86 -0.30
N THR A 46 -25.57 -6.01 -0.62
CA THR A 46 -25.31 -4.72 -1.23
C THR A 46 -24.87 -3.77 -0.13
N ILE A 47 -23.57 -3.70 0.13
CA ILE A 47 -22.97 -2.69 1.01
C ILE A 47 -23.09 -1.34 0.29
N ARG A 48 -23.83 -0.39 0.87
CA ARG A 48 -23.92 1.00 0.36
C ARG A 48 -23.25 1.95 1.34
N ALA A 49 -22.41 2.84 0.83
CA ALA A 49 -21.70 3.86 1.61
C ALA A 49 -22.57 5.04 2.09
N GLY A 50 -23.91 4.92 2.03
CA GLY A 50 -24.85 5.96 2.46
C GLY A 50 -24.54 7.33 1.82
N SER A 51 -24.42 8.36 2.66
CA SER A 51 -24.15 9.76 2.29
C SER A 51 -22.73 10.01 1.79
N TYR A 52 -21.77 9.12 2.05
CA TYR A 52 -20.36 9.32 1.75
C TYR A 52 -19.91 8.68 0.43
N ALA A 53 -20.83 8.10 -0.35
CA ALA A 53 -20.50 7.34 -1.55
C ALA A 53 -19.64 8.13 -2.55
N ASP A 54 -20.04 9.36 -2.87
CA ASP A 54 -19.32 10.21 -3.83
C ASP A 54 -17.95 10.64 -3.30
N GLU A 55 -17.87 10.94 -2.01
CA GLU A 55 -16.62 11.30 -1.34
C GLU A 55 -15.63 10.13 -1.33
N LEU A 56 -16.08 8.92 -0.99
CA LEU A 56 -15.24 7.73 -1.01
C LEU A 56 -14.70 7.44 -2.42
N VAL A 57 -15.55 7.57 -3.45
CA VAL A 57 -15.12 7.42 -4.85
C VAL A 57 -14.09 8.48 -5.23
N LYS A 58 -14.30 9.74 -4.82
CA LYS A 58 -13.35 10.84 -5.06
C LYS A 58 -12.00 10.55 -4.39
N THR A 59 -12.01 10.17 -3.12
CA THR A 59 -10.80 9.84 -2.36
C THR A 59 -10.08 8.64 -2.97
N ALA A 60 -10.80 7.58 -3.34
CA ALA A 60 -10.21 6.42 -4.00
C ALA A 60 -9.53 6.79 -5.33
N LYS A 61 -10.14 7.66 -6.14
CA LYS A 61 -9.54 8.18 -7.38
C LYS A 61 -8.27 8.99 -7.12
N THR A 62 -8.26 9.84 -6.09
CA THR A 62 -7.09 10.62 -5.70
C THR A 62 -5.94 9.72 -5.24
N VAL A 63 -6.23 8.72 -4.40
CA VAL A 63 -5.24 7.76 -3.89
C VAL A 63 -4.71 6.86 -5.01
N ALA A 64 -5.56 6.42 -5.93
CA ALA A 64 -5.18 5.57 -7.06
C ALA A 64 -4.72 6.35 -8.31
N SER A 65 -4.28 7.60 -8.17
CA SER A 65 -3.80 8.42 -9.29
C SER A 65 -2.56 7.78 -9.96
N PRO A 66 -2.47 7.76 -11.30
CA PRO A 66 -1.32 7.18 -12.01
C PRO A 66 0.01 7.80 -11.58
N GLY A 67 1.03 6.95 -11.40
CA GLY A 67 2.38 7.39 -11.03
C GLY A 67 2.57 7.74 -9.55
N ARG A 68 1.53 7.61 -8.71
CA ARG A 68 1.63 7.78 -7.25
C ARG A 68 1.25 6.51 -6.49
N GLY A 69 1.80 6.35 -5.30
CA GLY A 69 1.55 5.22 -4.39
C GLY A 69 1.17 5.65 -2.97
N ILE A 70 1.10 4.66 -2.07
CA ILE A 70 0.73 4.87 -0.67
C ILE A 70 1.98 4.69 0.21
N LEU A 71 2.22 5.65 1.10
CA LEU A 71 3.22 5.55 2.16
C LEU A 71 2.62 4.87 3.39
N ALA A 72 3.00 3.61 3.65
CA ALA A 72 2.61 2.90 4.86
C ALA A 72 3.55 3.27 6.01
N MET A 73 3.12 4.21 6.86
CA MET A 73 3.85 4.66 8.05
C MET A 73 3.04 4.42 9.34
N ASP A 74 2.29 3.32 9.34
CA ASP A 74 1.35 2.90 10.37
C ASP A 74 1.96 1.90 11.36
N GLU A 75 3.28 1.89 11.46
CA GLU A 75 3.98 0.95 12.33
C GLU A 75 3.70 1.29 13.80
N SER A 76 3.25 0.29 14.56
CA SER A 76 3.00 0.43 15.99
C SER A 76 4.27 0.78 16.74
N ASN A 77 4.13 1.30 17.97
CA ASN A 77 5.26 1.69 18.82
C ASN A 77 6.29 0.58 19.02
N ALA A 78 5.85 -0.67 19.16
CA ALA A 78 6.73 -1.82 19.25
C ALA A 78 7.50 -2.08 17.94
N THR A 79 6.85 -1.93 16.79
CA THR A 79 7.45 -2.18 15.48
C THR A 79 8.40 -1.05 15.08
N ALA A 80 8.03 0.21 15.33
CA ALA A 80 8.90 1.37 15.16
C ALA A 80 10.13 1.26 16.07
N GLY A 81 9.96 0.83 17.31
CA GLY A 81 11.05 0.59 18.25
C GLY A 81 12.09 -0.41 17.73
N LYS A 82 11.67 -1.50 17.08
CA LYS A 82 12.60 -2.46 16.46
C LYS A 82 13.43 -1.84 15.33
N ARG A 83 12.83 -0.95 14.54
CA ARG A 83 13.54 -0.22 13.47
C ARG A 83 14.55 0.77 14.05
N LEU A 84 14.15 1.55 15.05
CA LEU A 84 15.04 2.47 15.76
C LEU A 84 16.22 1.72 16.41
N ALA A 85 15.95 0.59 17.07
CA ALA A 85 16.97 -0.23 17.69
C ALA A 85 18.00 -0.75 16.67
N SER A 86 17.59 -1.08 15.44
CA SER A 86 18.52 -1.54 14.39
C SER A 86 19.55 -0.50 13.97
N ILE A 87 19.29 0.79 14.24
CA ILE A 87 20.21 1.90 13.99
C ILE A 87 20.80 2.47 15.28
N GLY A 88 20.64 1.77 16.41
CA GLY A 88 21.20 2.16 17.71
C GLY A 88 20.44 3.27 18.44
N LEU A 89 19.19 3.56 18.05
CA LEU A 89 18.33 4.55 18.73
C LEU A 89 17.35 3.88 19.70
N GLU A 90 17.11 4.55 20.83
CA GLU A 90 16.11 4.14 21.80
C GLU A 90 14.67 4.39 21.29
N ASN A 91 13.73 3.55 21.70
CA ASN A 91 12.30 3.70 21.37
C ASN A 91 11.60 4.75 22.23
N THR A 92 12.01 6.01 22.08
CA THR A 92 11.34 7.16 22.70
C THR A 92 10.31 7.78 21.74
N GLU A 93 9.32 8.48 22.30
CA GLU A 93 8.33 9.21 21.48
C GLU A 93 9.00 10.23 20.57
N ALA A 94 9.96 11.01 21.09
CA ALA A 94 10.70 11.99 20.32
C ALA A 94 11.43 11.36 19.11
N ASN A 95 12.01 10.17 19.27
CA ASN A 95 12.68 9.48 18.16
C ASN A 95 11.68 8.96 17.13
N ARG A 96 10.52 8.46 17.56
CA ARG A 96 9.43 8.05 16.64
C ARG A 96 8.86 9.25 15.88
N GLN A 97 8.63 10.36 16.57
CA GLN A 97 8.18 11.63 15.99
C GLN A 97 9.20 12.15 14.97
N ALA A 98 10.50 12.15 15.31
CA ALA A 98 11.56 12.56 14.40
C ALA A 98 11.64 11.66 13.16
N TYR A 99 11.53 10.34 13.35
CA TYR A 99 11.44 9.38 12.24
C TYR A 99 10.26 9.67 11.30
N ARG A 100 9.06 9.91 11.85
CA ARG A 100 7.89 10.28 11.04
C ARG A 100 8.01 11.63 10.37
N THR A 101 8.58 12.60 11.09
CA THR A 101 8.84 13.92 10.53
C THR A 101 9.75 13.82 9.31
N LEU A 102 10.85 13.06 9.41
CA LEU A 102 11.76 12.82 8.30
C LEU A 102 11.05 12.26 7.05
N LEU A 103 10.10 11.35 7.23
CA LEU A 103 9.35 10.77 6.11
C LEU A 103 8.43 11.81 5.44
N VAL A 104 7.67 12.58 6.23
CA VAL A 104 6.64 13.49 5.69
C VAL A 104 7.20 14.81 5.19
N THR A 105 8.39 15.22 5.63
CA THR A 105 9.04 16.46 5.19
C THR A 105 9.99 16.26 4.01
N ALA A 106 10.08 15.04 3.46
CA ALA A 106 10.88 14.74 2.28
C ALA A 106 10.48 15.66 1.10
N PRO A 107 11.41 16.43 0.51
CA PRO A 107 11.09 17.35 -0.57
C PRO A 107 10.51 16.62 -1.78
N GLY A 108 9.36 17.09 -2.27
CA GLY A 108 8.71 16.53 -3.45
C GLY A 108 7.98 15.20 -3.22
N LEU A 109 7.77 14.78 -1.97
CA LEU A 109 7.08 13.53 -1.64
C LEU A 109 5.72 13.39 -2.33
N GLY A 110 4.93 14.46 -2.37
CA GLY A 110 3.60 14.48 -3.01
C GLY A 110 3.56 14.19 -4.52
N GLN A 111 4.72 14.23 -5.20
CA GLN A 111 4.82 13.84 -6.61
C GLN A 111 4.68 12.32 -6.81
N TYR A 112 5.04 11.54 -5.80
CA TYR A 112 5.08 10.08 -5.85
C TYR A 112 4.13 9.42 -4.86
N ILE A 113 3.68 10.14 -3.84
CA ILE A 113 2.78 9.62 -2.81
C ILE A 113 1.46 10.37 -2.90
N SER A 114 0.37 9.60 -2.91
CA SER A 114 -1.01 10.08 -2.97
C SER A 114 -1.77 9.89 -1.67
N GLY A 115 -1.35 8.93 -0.85
CA GLY A 115 -1.91 8.68 0.46
C GLY A 115 -0.84 8.21 1.45
N ALA A 116 -1.07 8.45 2.74
CA ALA A 116 -0.19 7.97 3.81
C ALA A 116 -1.03 7.35 4.93
N ILE A 117 -0.68 6.12 5.33
CA ILE A 117 -1.36 5.42 6.42
C ILE A 117 -0.62 5.72 7.71
N LEU A 118 -1.33 6.28 8.70
CA LEU A 118 -0.81 6.72 9.97
C LEU A 118 -1.12 5.70 11.07
N PHE A 119 -0.26 5.68 12.09
CA PHE A 119 -0.60 5.09 13.39
C PHE A 119 -1.28 6.15 14.26
N GLU A 120 -2.09 5.72 15.23
CA GLU A 120 -2.87 6.62 16.10
C GLU A 120 -2.00 7.68 16.79
N GLU A 121 -0.82 7.30 17.30
CA GLU A 121 0.14 8.24 17.87
C GLU A 121 0.55 9.33 16.86
N THR A 122 0.81 8.95 15.61
CA THR A 122 1.27 9.87 14.56
C THR A 122 0.15 10.81 14.08
N LEU A 123 -1.11 10.38 14.15
CA LEU A 123 -2.26 11.19 13.74
C LEU A 123 -2.38 12.48 14.56
N TYR A 124 -2.06 12.41 15.86
CA TYR A 124 -2.14 13.54 16.78
C TYR A 124 -0.80 14.25 17.03
N GLN A 125 0.29 13.72 16.47
CA GLN A 125 1.62 14.31 16.60
C GLN A 125 1.83 15.53 15.70
N SER A 126 2.72 16.39 16.18
CA SER A 126 3.31 17.46 15.36
C SER A 126 4.69 17.02 14.87
N THR A 127 5.12 17.61 13.78
CA THR A 127 6.51 17.58 13.32
C THR A 127 7.43 18.22 14.36
N VAL A 128 8.74 18.01 14.23
CA VAL A 128 9.74 18.67 15.08
C VAL A 128 9.68 20.20 15.00
N ASP A 129 9.16 20.74 13.89
CA ASP A 129 8.95 22.18 13.65
C ASP A 129 7.61 22.70 14.20
N GLY A 130 6.83 21.86 14.88
CA GLY A 130 5.57 22.24 15.53
C GLY A 130 4.33 22.24 14.63
N ARG A 131 4.46 21.91 13.33
CA ARG A 131 3.30 21.75 12.43
C ARG A 131 2.68 20.37 12.57
N LYS A 132 1.35 20.23 12.55
CA LYS A 132 0.72 18.91 12.61
C LYS A 132 1.14 18.06 11.42
N ILE A 133 1.43 16.78 11.64
CA ILE A 133 1.85 15.87 10.57
C ILE A 133 0.77 15.76 9.48
N VAL A 134 -0.50 15.75 9.88
CA VAL A 134 -1.65 15.73 8.96
C VAL A 134 -1.65 16.94 8.03
N ASP A 135 -1.40 18.13 8.56
CA ASP A 135 -1.41 19.37 7.77
C ASP A 135 -0.29 19.34 6.71
N VAL A 136 0.90 18.86 7.09
CA VAL A 136 2.05 18.70 6.18
C VAL A 136 1.76 17.74 5.02
N LEU A 137 0.99 16.68 5.27
CA LEU A 137 0.57 15.75 4.21
C LEU A 137 -0.44 16.38 3.27
N VAL A 138 -1.44 17.08 3.82
CA VAL A 138 -2.50 17.73 3.02
C VAL A 138 -1.91 18.83 2.14
N GLU A 139 -0.98 19.65 2.66
CA GLU A 139 -0.25 20.67 1.90
C GLU A 139 0.47 20.09 0.66
N GLN A 140 0.90 18.83 0.75
CA GLN A 140 1.59 18.12 -0.33
C GLN A 140 0.66 17.32 -1.25
N ASN A 141 -0.67 17.48 -1.12
CA ASN A 141 -1.68 16.69 -1.84
C ASN A 141 -1.62 15.18 -1.55
N ILE A 142 -1.27 14.82 -0.31
CA ILE A 142 -1.26 13.46 0.21
C ILE A 142 -2.47 13.27 1.11
N VAL A 143 -3.29 12.26 0.84
CA VAL A 143 -4.47 11.92 1.64
C VAL A 143 -4.04 11.20 2.93
N PRO A 144 -4.31 11.76 4.13
CA PRO A 144 -4.04 11.07 5.38
C PRO A 144 -5.05 9.92 5.58
N GLY A 145 -4.54 8.75 5.92
CA GLY A 145 -5.31 7.56 6.31
C GLY A 145 -4.90 7.10 7.70
N ILE A 146 -5.75 6.32 8.36
CA ILE A 146 -5.52 5.84 9.73
C ILE A 146 -5.64 4.32 9.78
N LYS A 147 -4.71 3.69 10.48
CA LYS A 147 -4.80 2.28 10.85
C LYS A 147 -5.89 2.09 11.91
N VAL A 148 -6.85 1.22 11.63
CA VAL A 148 -8.01 0.98 12.53
C VAL A 148 -8.04 -0.43 13.10
N ASP A 149 -7.16 -1.34 12.66
CA ASP A 149 -7.03 -2.65 13.26
C ASP A 149 -6.44 -2.55 14.68
N LYS A 150 -7.13 -3.16 15.65
CA LYS A 150 -6.76 -3.12 17.07
C LYS A 150 -6.02 -4.38 17.55
N VAL A 151 -5.85 -5.40 16.70
CA VAL A 151 -5.32 -6.70 17.12
C VAL A 151 -4.23 -7.17 16.16
N GLY A 152 -2.99 -7.19 16.65
CA GLY A 152 -1.93 -7.96 15.99
C GLY A 152 -2.35 -9.43 15.94
N HIS A 153 -2.18 -10.07 14.77
CA HIS A 153 -2.57 -11.45 14.46
C HIS A 153 -3.05 -12.27 15.67
N ALA A 154 -4.36 -12.30 15.91
CA ALA A 154 -4.92 -13.26 16.84
C ALA A 154 -4.71 -14.66 16.25
N GLU A 155 -4.07 -15.55 16.99
CA GLU A 155 -4.14 -16.98 16.66
C GLU A 155 -5.61 -17.37 16.71
N LEU A 156 -6.15 -17.79 15.57
CA LEU A 156 -7.46 -18.41 15.49
C LEU A 156 -7.37 -19.79 16.13
N ASN A 157 -7.35 -19.85 17.46
CA ASN A 157 -7.56 -21.09 18.17
C ASN A 157 -9.01 -21.53 17.94
N SER A 158 -9.18 -22.68 17.31
CA SER A 158 -10.49 -23.29 16.97
C SER A 158 -11.37 -23.63 18.20
N SER A 159 -10.91 -23.28 19.40
CA SER A 159 -11.53 -23.56 20.70
C SER A 159 -11.98 -22.31 21.46
N VAL A 160 -11.77 -21.08 20.94
CA VAL A 160 -12.22 -19.84 21.60
C VAL A 160 -13.44 -19.28 20.85
N PRO A 161 -14.63 -19.22 21.46
CA PRO A 161 -15.81 -18.67 20.81
C PRO A 161 -15.62 -17.17 20.54
N LEU A 162 -16.10 -16.71 19.37
CA LEU A 162 -16.04 -15.32 18.86
C LEU A 162 -16.78 -14.27 19.72
N THR A 163 -17.19 -14.61 20.94
CA THR A 163 -17.98 -13.75 21.83
C THR A 163 -17.14 -12.87 22.75
N TYR A 164 -15.81 -12.99 22.72
CA TYR A 164 -14.93 -12.17 23.57
C TYR A 164 -14.16 -11.11 22.76
N PHE A 165 -14.90 -10.09 22.31
CA PHE A 165 -14.33 -8.80 21.95
C PHE A 165 -15.04 -7.74 22.82
N PRO A 166 -14.41 -7.18 23.86
CA PRO A 166 -15.00 -6.07 24.59
C PRO A 166 -15.07 -4.84 23.67
N MET A 167 -16.27 -4.25 23.57
CA MET A 167 -16.52 -2.94 22.98
C MET A 167 -15.80 -1.82 23.74
#